data_AF-A0A656JM58-F1
#
_entry.id   AF-A0A656JM58-F1
#
_cell.length_a   1.000
_cell.length_b   1.000
_cell.length_c   1.000
_cell.angle_alpha   90.00
_cell.angle_beta   90.00
_cell.angle_gamma   90.00
#
_symmetry.space_group_name_H-M   'P 1'
#
loop_
_entity.id
_entity.type
_entity.pdbx_description
1 polymer ?
#
loop_
_entity_poly.entity_id
_entity_poly.type
_entity_poly.pdbx_seq_one_letter_code
_entity_poly.pdbx_strand_id
1 'polypeptide(L)' 'CTDNGAMIAFAGCQRLQAGQKEDLSISVQARWPMEQLSGL' A
#
# COMPACT_ATOMS: atom_id res chain seq x y z
N CYS A 1 -3.73 0.04 19.54
CA CYS A 1 -4.16 0.04 18.13
C CYS A 1 -4.23 1.48 17.64
N THR A 2 -3.08 2.05 17.30
CA THR A 2 -2.94 3.39 16.73
C THR A 2 -2.25 3.26 15.38
N ASP A 3 -2.33 4.31 14.57
CA ASP A 3 -1.56 4.39 13.34
C ASP A 3 -0.07 4.26 13.65
N ASN A 4 0.62 3.38 12.92
CA ASN A 4 2.03 3.10 13.15
C ASN A 4 2.72 2.68 11.84
N GLY A 5 4.04 2.83 11.78
CA GLY A 5 4.81 2.46 10.58
C GLY A 5 4.89 0.95 10.33
N ALA A 6 4.73 0.12 11.37
CA ALA A 6 4.85 -1.33 11.24
C ALA A 6 3.74 -1.92 10.36
N MET A 7 2.51 -1.42 10.46
CA MET A 7 1.40 -1.88 9.60
C MET A 7 1.61 -1.50 8.13
N ILE A 8 2.22 -0.34 7.86
CA ILE A 8 2.53 0.12 6.49
C ILE A 8 3.61 -0.76 5.87
N ALA A 9 4.67 -1.05 6.62
CA ALA A 9 5.75 -1.93 6.17
C ALA A 9 5.24 -3.35 5.85
N PHE A 10 4.36 -3.90 6.71
CA PHE A 10 3.76 -5.22 6.48
C PHE A 10 2.87 -5.24 5.24
N ALA A 11 1.97 -4.27 5.06
CA ALA A 11 1.14 -4.17 3.87
C ALA A 11 1.97 -4.01 2.58
N GLY A 12 3.04 -3.21 2.62
CA GLY A 12 3.98 -3.06 1.51
C GLY A 12 4.68 -4.38 1.15
N CYS A 13 5.14 -5.14 2.15
CA CYS A 13 5.73 -6.46 1.94
C CYS A 13 4.75 -7.42 1.25
N GLN A 14 3.50 -7.49 1.72
CA GLN A 14 2.48 -8.34 1.10
C GLN A 14 2.21 -7.95 -0.36
N ARG A 15 2.11 -6.66 -0.66
CA ARG A 15 1.95 -6.17 -2.05
C ARG A 15 3.13 -6.54 -2.95
N LEU A 16 4.35 -6.41 -2.44
CA LEU A 16 5.56 -6.83 -3.18
C LEU A 16 5.58 -8.34 -3.43
N GLN A 17 5.19 -9.16 -2.44
CA GLN A 17 5.08 -10.61 -2.60
C GLN A 17 4.00 -11.01 -3.62
N ALA A 18 2.91 -10.26 -3.70
CA ALA A 18 1.88 -10.40 -4.73
C ALA A 18 2.33 -9.88 -6.12
N GLY A 19 3.57 -9.41 -6.25
CA GLY A 19 4.15 -8.94 -7.51
C GLY A 19 3.78 -7.51 -7.90
N GLN A 20 3.08 -6.76 -7.04
CA GLN A 20 2.74 -5.36 -7.29
C GLN A 20 4.02 -4.50 -7.25
N LYS A 21 4.14 -3.57 -8.20
CA LYS A 21 5.26 -2.65 -8.34
C LYS A 21 4.75 -1.32 -8.88
N GLU A 22 5.40 -0.24 -8.48
CA GLU A 22 5.15 1.11 -8.97
C GLU A 22 6.49 1.73 -9.41
N ASP A 23 6.43 2.76 -10.25
CA ASP A 23 7.61 3.53 -10.64
C ASP A 23 8.22 4.27 -9.45
N LEU A 24 9.44 4.78 -9.61
CA LEU A 24 10.13 5.54 -8.55
C LEU A 24 9.48 6.90 -8.25
N SER A 25 8.55 7.36 -9.09
CA SER A 25 7.77 8.57 -8.84
C SER A 25 6.76 8.34 -7.71
N ILE A 26 6.79 9.20 -6.69
CA ILE A 26 5.84 9.14 -5.58
C ILE A 26 4.60 9.97 -5.92
N SER A 27 3.43 9.33 -5.88
CA SER A 27 2.12 9.99 -5.99
C SER A 27 1.30 9.77 -4.72
N VAL A 28 0.65 10.83 -4.22
CA VAL A 28 -0.12 10.78 -2.97
C VAL A 28 -1.60 11.02 -3.26
N GLN A 29 -2.46 10.15 -2.71
CA GLN A 29 -3.91 10.29 -2.81
C GLN A 29 -4.52 10.58 -1.43
N ALA A 30 -4.99 11.81 -1.22
CA ALA A 30 -5.64 12.22 0.05
C ALA A 30 -7.00 11.54 0.29
N ARG A 31 -7.62 11.02 -0.77
CA ARG A 31 -8.86 10.24 -0.75
C ARG A 31 -8.65 9.02 -1.63
N TRP A 32 -8.34 7.88 -1.00
CA TRP A 32 -8.10 6.62 -1.68
C TRP A 32 -9.07 5.56 -1.15
N PRO A 33 -10.21 5.34 -1.83
CA PRO A 33 -11.18 4.32 -1.42
C PRO A 33 -10.55 2.92 -1.49
N MET A 34 -10.81 2.10 -0.48
CA MET A 34 -10.21 0.77 -0.38
C MET A 34 -10.70 -0.17 -1.48
N GLU A 35 -11.91 0.04 -1.99
CA GLU A 35 -12.54 -0.75 -3.05
C GLU A 35 -11.82 -0.60 -4.40
N GLN A 36 -10.99 0.44 -4.55
CA GLN A 36 -10.16 0.66 -5.74
C GLN A 36 -8.84 -0.12 -5.68
N LEU A 37 -8.49 -0.67 -4.52
CA LEU A 37 -7.27 -1.46 -4.37
C LEU A 37 -7.46 -2.80 -5.06
N SER A 38 -6.48 -3.18 -5.88
CA SER A 38 -6.37 -4.58 -6.32
C SER A 38 -6.19 -5.47 -5.09
N GLY A 39 -6.96 -6.55 -5.02
CA GLY A 39 -6.81 -7.57 -3.97
C GLY A 39 -5.38 -8.12 -3.92
N LEU A 40 -5.03 -8.66 -2.76
CA LEU A 40 -3.85 -9.53 -2.62
C LEU A 40 -4.10 -10.87 -3.31
#